data_AF-A0A923R2A3-F1
#
_entry.id   AF-A0A923R2A3-F1
#
_cell.length_a   1.000
_cell.length_b   1.000
_cell.length_c   1.000
_cell.angle_alpha   90.00
_cell.angle_beta   90.00
_cell.angle_gamma   90.00
#
_symmetry.space_group_name_H-M   'P 1'
#
loop_
_entity.id
_entity.type
_entity.pdbx_description
1 polymer ?
#
loop_
_entity_poly.entity_id
_entity_poly.type
_entity_poly.pdbx_seq_one_letter_code
_entity_poly.pdbx_strand_id
1 'polypeptide(L)'
;MAIPEYQFPPIESYQPKKGYQTGTVEEFYLRYAGKTYDEIVGEKGYDKFNQPNGPNLRYVEDPLRSGYFLDMRHVLIIGRYGQIAGAALEMVQMLSKQTRKSAMDPQDFYSNSVGERFYLLYGHLLKNNPSKFASYFRSYIKNQKYRSAPIENIFMEINLKAY
;
A
#
# COMPACT_ATOMS: atom_id res chain seq x y z
N MET A 1 -0.99 30.42 -16.35
CA MET A 1 -1.53 29.15 -16.86
C MET A 1 -1.91 28.33 -15.63
N ALA A 2 -3.20 28.19 -15.33
CA ALA A 2 -3.64 27.42 -14.17
C ALA A 2 -3.44 25.93 -14.47
N ILE A 3 -2.79 25.21 -13.55
CA ILE A 3 -2.66 23.76 -13.62
C ILE A 3 -4.09 23.21 -13.42
N PRO A 4 -4.63 22.39 -14.33
CA PRO A 4 -5.97 21.83 -14.14
C PRO A 4 -6.01 21.07 -12.83
N GLU A 5 -7.03 21.37 -12.02
CA GLU A 5 -7.28 20.70 -10.75
C GLU A 5 -7.45 19.21 -11.04
N TYR A 6 -6.56 18.37 -10.50
CA TYR A 6 -6.64 16.93 -10.68
C TYR A 6 -7.92 16.44 -9.99
N GLN A 7 -8.94 16.14 -10.78
CA GLN A 7 -10.16 15.54 -10.27
C GLN A 7 -9.91 14.05 -10.02
N PHE A 8 -10.17 13.61 -8.79
CA PHE A 8 -10.16 12.19 -8.49
C PHE A 8 -11.19 11.47 -9.37
N PRO A 9 -10.84 10.30 -9.94
CA PRO A 9 -11.80 9.42 -10.59
C PRO A 9 -13.01 9.13 -9.69
N PRO A 10 -14.16 8.75 -10.28
CA PRO A 10 -15.37 8.48 -9.51
C PRO A 10 -15.18 7.23 -8.64
N ILE A 11 -15.94 7.12 -7.54
CA ILE A 11 -15.77 6.11 -6.48
C ILE A 11 -15.84 4.66 -7.00
N GLU A 12 -16.57 4.46 -8.09
CA GLU A 12 -16.71 3.20 -8.83
C GLU A 12 -15.36 2.67 -9.32
N SER A 13 -14.41 3.58 -9.58
CA SER A 13 -13.05 3.26 -10.02
C SER A 13 -12.19 2.65 -8.91
N TYR A 14 -12.69 2.62 -7.67
CA TYR A 14 -11.99 2.13 -6.49
C TYR A 14 -12.63 0.88 -5.91
N GLN A 15 -13.60 0.28 -6.60
CA GLN A 15 -14.35 -0.86 -6.09
C GLN A 15 -13.58 -2.18 -6.22
N PRO A 16 -13.77 -3.12 -5.28
CA PRO A 16 -13.12 -4.43 -5.32
C PRO A 16 -13.43 -5.19 -6.62
N LYS A 17 -12.42 -5.86 -7.19
CA LYS A 17 -12.63 -6.79 -8.31
C LYS A 17 -13.44 -8.00 -7.81
N LYS A 18 -14.38 -8.49 -8.64
CA LYS A 18 -15.27 -9.61 -8.28
C LYS A 18 -14.47 -10.87 -7.94
N GLY A 19 -14.92 -11.61 -6.91
CA GLY A 19 -14.33 -12.89 -6.49
C GLY A 19 -13.14 -12.76 -5.54
N TYR A 20 -12.81 -11.55 -5.10
CA TYR A 20 -11.79 -11.31 -4.08
C TYR A 20 -12.43 -10.96 -2.73
N GLN A 21 -11.77 -11.36 -1.64
CA GLN A 21 -12.23 -11.02 -0.30
C GLN A 21 -11.95 -9.55 0.00
N THR A 22 -12.93 -8.91 0.62
CA THR A 22 -12.90 -7.52 1.07
C THR A 22 -13.00 -7.46 2.59
N GLY A 23 -12.55 -6.36 3.19
CA GLY A 23 -12.74 -6.11 4.61
C GLY A 23 -12.22 -4.74 5.03
N THR A 24 -12.14 -4.53 6.33
CA THR A 24 -11.68 -3.31 6.99
C THR A 24 -10.21 -3.41 7.38
N VAL A 25 -9.62 -2.27 7.74
CA VAL A 25 -8.26 -2.20 8.30
C VAL A 25 -8.14 -3.02 9.59
N GLU A 26 -9.20 -3.08 10.42
CA GLU A 26 -9.19 -3.86 11.65
C GLU A 26 -9.20 -5.37 11.36
N GLU A 27 -9.99 -5.81 10.38
CA GLU A 27 -9.97 -7.21 9.93
C GLU A 27 -8.62 -7.60 9.33
N PHE A 28 -8.00 -6.71 8.56
CA PHE A 28 -6.64 -6.92 8.06
C PHE A 28 -5.64 -7.05 9.21
N TYR A 29 -5.71 -6.13 10.19
CA TYR A 29 -4.85 -6.19 11.37
C TYR A 29 -5.01 -7.50 12.14
N LEU A 30 -6.24 -7.87 12.49
CA LEU A 30 -6.51 -9.08 13.28
C LEU A 30 -6.04 -10.35 12.55
N ARG A 31 -6.12 -10.38 11.22
CA ARG A 31 -5.69 -11.53 10.41
C ARG A 31 -4.17 -11.65 10.27
N TYR A 32 -3.46 -10.53 10.20
CA TYR A 32 -2.04 -10.49 9.84
C TYR A 32 -1.12 -9.95 10.93
N ALA A 33 -1.64 -9.63 12.12
CA ALA A 33 -0.82 -9.25 13.26
C ALA A 33 0.19 -10.35 13.60
N GLY A 34 1.46 -9.97 13.74
CA GLY A 34 2.54 -10.91 14.06
C GLY A 34 3.09 -11.70 12.86
N LYS A 35 2.44 -11.64 11.69
CA LYS A 35 2.96 -12.23 10.47
C LYS A 35 3.98 -11.31 9.82
N THR A 36 5.03 -11.91 9.28
CA THR A 36 6.02 -11.23 8.46
C THR A 36 5.45 -10.82 7.11
N TYR A 37 6.09 -9.85 6.45
CA TYR A 37 5.73 -9.46 5.10
C TYR A 37 5.61 -10.65 4.14
N ASP A 38 6.61 -11.55 4.14
CA ASP A 38 6.67 -12.68 3.20
C ASP A 38 5.50 -13.65 3.41
N GLU A 39 5.10 -13.88 4.67
CA GLU A 39 3.91 -14.68 5.00
C GLU A 39 2.61 -14.04 4.52
N ILE A 40 2.51 -12.70 4.55
CA ILE A 40 1.31 -11.98 4.10
C ILE A 40 1.21 -12.00 2.57
N VAL A 41 2.30 -11.68 1.87
CA VAL A 41 2.26 -11.60 0.40
C VAL A 41 2.22 -12.97 -0.26
N GLY A 42 2.79 -13.99 0.38
CA GLY A 42 2.84 -15.36 -0.13
C GLY A 42 1.57 -16.17 0.15
N GLU A 43 0.57 -15.62 0.85
CA GLU A 43 -0.61 -16.37 1.29
C GLU A 43 -1.37 -17.06 0.14
N LYS A 44 -1.43 -16.42 -1.03
CA LYS A 44 -2.05 -16.98 -2.26
C LYS A 44 -1.04 -17.64 -3.21
N GLY A 45 0.16 -17.97 -2.71
CA GLY A 45 1.27 -18.46 -3.50
C GLY A 45 1.84 -17.42 -4.46
N TYR A 46 2.55 -17.92 -5.47
CA TYR A 46 3.29 -17.12 -6.44
C TYR A 46 2.82 -17.39 -7.86
N ASP A 47 2.93 -16.40 -8.73
CA ASP A 47 2.68 -16.60 -10.15
C ASP A 47 3.87 -17.30 -10.84
N LYS A 48 3.72 -17.58 -12.14
CA LYS A 48 4.75 -18.22 -12.96
C LYS A 48 6.07 -17.43 -13.09
N PHE A 49 6.08 -16.17 -12.66
CA PHE A 49 7.26 -15.31 -12.63
C PHE A 49 7.80 -15.11 -11.21
N ASN A 50 7.37 -15.97 -10.27
CA ASN A 50 7.75 -15.91 -8.86
C ASN A 50 7.34 -14.60 -8.16
N GLN A 51 6.28 -13.93 -8.64
CA GLN A 51 5.72 -12.76 -7.95
C GLN A 51 4.61 -13.21 -7.00
N PRO A 52 4.54 -12.63 -5.78
CA PRO A 52 3.50 -12.99 -4.84
C PRO A 52 2.11 -12.58 -5.35
N ASN A 53 1.14 -13.47 -5.18
CA ASN A 53 -0.26 -13.21 -5.52
C ASN A 53 -0.98 -12.33 -4.47
N GLY A 54 -0.34 -12.09 -3.33
CA GLY A 54 -0.82 -11.23 -2.25
C GLY A 54 -1.70 -11.95 -1.23
N PRO A 55 -2.25 -11.19 -0.26
CA PRO A 55 -3.08 -11.73 0.81
C PRO A 55 -4.45 -12.22 0.31
N ASN A 56 -5.06 -13.14 1.05
CA ASN A 56 -6.45 -13.56 0.90
C ASN A 56 -7.41 -12.38 1.07
N LEU A 57 -7.20 -11.57 2.12
CA LEU A 57 -7.90 -10.29 2.26
C LEU A 57 -7.32 -9.28 1.28
N ARG A 58 -7.82 -9.35 0.05
CA ARG A 58 -7.26 -8.62 -1.09
C ARG A 58 -7.56 -7.14 -1.02
N TYR A 59 -8.78 -6.78 -0.65
CA TYR A 59 -9.25 -5.41 -0.67
C TYR A 59 -9.56 -4.95 0.75
N VAL A 60 -9.02 -3.80 1.12
CA VAL A 60 -9.25 -3.18 2.43
C VAL A 60 -9.86 -1.80 2.23
N GLU A 61 -11.00 -1.53 2.84
CA GLU A 61 -11.62 -0.20 2.80
C GLU A 61 -10.71 0.83 3.48
N ASP A 62 -10.54 2.00 2.85
CA ASP A 62 -9.80 3.11 3.42
C ASP A 62 -10.62 3.78 4.54
N PRO A 63 -10.12 3.80 5.79
CA PRO A 63 -10.87 4.35 6.92
C PRO A 63 -11.03 5.87 6.86
N LEU A 64 -10.27 6.57 6.01
CA LEU A 64 -10.35 8.03 5.84
C LEU A 64 -11.14 8.43 4.59
N ARG A 65 -11.52 7.47 3.75
CA ARG A 65 -12.28 7.68 2.51
C ARG A 65 -13.27 6.53 2.30
N SER A 66 -14.47 6.68 2.87
CA SER A 66 -15.51 5.64 2.77
C SER A 66 -15.80 5.28 1.31
N GLY A 67 -15.94 3.98 1.05
CA GLY A 67 -16.19 3.40 -0.27
C GLY A 67 -14.97 3.33 -1.19
N TYR A 68 -13.79 3.79 -0.76
CA TYR A 68 -12.53 3.55 -1.48
C TYR A 68 -11.89 2.27 -0.95
N PHE A 69 -11.56 1.33 -1.83
CA PHE A 69 -10.84 0.11 -1.45
C PHE A 69 -9.41 0.14 -1.95
N LEU A 70 -8.51 -0.31 -1.09
CA LEU A 70 -7.09 -0.50 -1.35
C LEU A 70 -6.87 -1.95 -1.78
N ASP A 71 -6.25 -2.15 -2.94
CA ASP A 71 -5.71 -3.44 -3.31
C ASP A 71 -4.43 -3.69 -2.50
N MET A 72 -4.50 -4.61 -1.54
CA MET A 72 -3.41 -4.89 -0.63
C MET A 72 -2.20 -5.53 -1.30
N ARG A 73 -2.34 -6.24 -2.43
CA ARG A 73 -1.16 -6.70 -3.18
C ARG A 73 -0.38 -5.50 -3.71
N HIS A 74 -1.08 -4.50 -4.24
CA HIS A 74 -0.43 -3.28 -4.75
C HIS A 74 0.25 -2.49 -3.62
N VAL A 75 -0.45 -2.29 -2.50
CA VAL A 75 0.13 -1.67 -1.29
C VAL A 75 1.41 -2.40 -0.84
N LEU A 76 1.37 -3.74 -0.78
CA LEU A 76 2.47 -4.57 -0.29
C LEU A 76 3.63 -4.67 -1.28
N ILE A 77 3.35 -4.84 -2.58
CA ILE A 77 4.38 -5.08 -3.60
C ILE A 77 5.17 -3.80 -3.89
N ILE A 78 4.49 -2.68 -4.21
CA ILE A 78 5.20 -1.45 -4.58
C ILE A 78 5.97 -0.85 -3.41
N GLY A 79 5.40 -0.96 -2.20
CA GLY A 79 6.07 -0.51 -1.00
C GLY A 79 7.43 -1.17 -0.74
N ARG A 80 7.55 -2.49 -0.95
CA ARG A 80 8.83 -3.22 -0.77
C ARG A 80 9.88 -2.81 -1.79
N TYR A 81 9.51 -2.59 -3.05
CA TYR A 81 10.47 -2.18 -4.07
C TYR A 81 10.86 -0.69 -3.99
N GLY A 82 10.01 0.15 -3.40
CA GLY A 82 10.32 1.56 -3.11
C GLY A 82 11.39 1.77 -2.03
N GLN A 83 11.78 0.74 -1.27
CA GLN A 83 12.89 0.82 -0.31
C GLN A 83 14.26 1.07 -0.98
N ILE A 84 14.39 0.84 -2.28
CA ILE A 84 15.55 1.25 -3.08
C ILE A 84 15.27 2.68 -3.55
N ALA A 85 15.53 3.65 -2.68
CA ALA A 85 15.05 5.04 -2.69
C ALA A 85 15.42 5.93 -3.90
N GLY A 86 15.92 5.38 -5.01
CA GLY A 86 16.07 6.06 -6.31
C GLY A 86 15.28 5.40 -7.45
N ALA A 87 14.83 4.16 -7.28
CA ALA A 87 14.24 3.35 -8.33
C ALA A 87 12.71 3.43 -8.40
N ALA A 88 12.02 4.03 -7.43
CA ALA A 88 10.54 4.07 -7.41
C ALA A 88 9.95 4.83 -8.63
N LEU A 89 10.57 5.95 -9.01
CA LEU A 89 10.19 6.72 -10.21
C LEU A 89 10.47 5.93 -11.50
N GLU A 90 11.57 5.19 -11.53
CA GLU A 90 11.96 4.33 -12.64
C GLU A 90 11.13 3.04 -12.71
N MET A 91 10.65 2.51 -11.58
CA MET A 91 9.88 1.26 -11.53
C MET A 91 8.43 1.44 -11.98
N VAL A 92 7.83 2.60 -11.68
CA VAL A 92 6.57 3.04 -12.30
C VAL A 92 6.71 3.09 -13.84
N GLN A 93 7.92 3.32 -14.36
CA GLN A 93 8.23 3.31 -15.79
C GLN A 93 8.70 1.93 -16.32
N MET A 94 9.40 1.11 -15.51
CA MET A 94 9.98 -0.21 -15.86
C MET A 94 8.97 -1.37 -15.79
N LEU A 95 7.88 -1.20 -15.04
CA LEU A 95 6.72 -2.08 -15.13
C LEU A 95 6.14 -1.95 -16.55
N SER A 96 6.57 -2.88 -17.42
CA SER A 96 6.44 -2.93 -18.89
C SER A 96 5.05 -2.66 -19.52
N LYS A 97 4.97 -2.75 -20.85
CA LYS A 97 3.74 -2.59 -21.67
C LYS A 97 2.50 -3.37 -21.18
N GLN A 98 2.65 -4.41 -20.35
CA GLN A 98 1.55 -5.16 -19.72
C GLN A 98 0.92 -4.46 -18.49
N THR A 99 1.69 -3.68 -17.74
CA THR A 99 1.22 -2.91 -16.57
C THR A 99 0.63 -1.56 -16.94
N ARG A 100 0.70 -1.12 -18.20
CA ARG A 100 -0.04 0.06 -18.70
C ARG A 100 -1.55 -0.01 -18.40
N LYS A 101 -2.15 -1.21 -18.39
CA LYS A 101 -3.55 -1.40 -17.99
C LYS A 101 -3.79 -1.21 -16.49
N SER A 102 -2.82 -1.54 -15.64
CA SER A 102 -2.88 -1.36 -14.19
C SER A 102 -2.49 0.07 -13.77
N ALA A 103 -1.55 0.71 -14.47
CA ALA A 103 -1.22 2.13 -14.31
C ALA A 103 -2.37 3.06 -14.73
N MET A 104 -3.32 2.57 -15.52
CA MET A 104 -4.56 3.26 -15.89
C MET A 104 -5.74 2.91 -14.97
N ASP A 105 -5.60 1.95 -14.05
CA ASP A 105 -6.61 1.60 -13.06
C ASP A 105 -6.44 2.54 -11.84
N PRO A 106 -7.42 3.43 -11.58
CA PRO A 106 -7.33 4.37 -10.46
C PRO A 106 -7.15 3.70 -9.10
N GLN A 107 -7.71 2.51 -8.90
CA GLN A 107 -7.58 1.74 -7.66
C GLN A 107 -6.14 1.30 -7.44
N ASP A 108 -5.52 0.73 -8.48
CA ASP A 108 -4.15 0.24 -8.40
C ASP A 108 -3.19 1.42 -8.16
N PHE A 109 -3.36 2.54 -8.88
CA PHE A 109 -2.56 3.76 -8.67
C PHE A 109 -2.70 4.30 -7.25
N TYR A 110 -3.92 4.38 -6.73
CA TYR A 110 -4.17 4.81 -5.37
C TYR A 110 -3.50 3.88 -4.36
N SER A 111 -3.69 2.57 -4.49
CA SER A 111 -3.10 1.56 -3.63
C SER A 111 -1.57 1.63 -3.62
N ASN A 112 -0.95 1.84 -4.78
CA ASN A 112 0.48 2.02 -4.94
C ASN A 112 0.99 3.27 -4.20
N SER A 113 0.32 4.41 -4.36
CA SER A 113 0.70 5.66 -3.69
C SER A 113 0.64 5.55 -2.15
N VAL A 114 -0.35 4.79 -1.65
CA VAL A 114 -0.51 4.50 -0.22
C VAL A 114 0.60 3.58 0.28
N GLY A 115 0.93 2.54 -0.49
CA GLY A 115 2.03 1.62 -0.20
C GLY A 115 3.39 2.31 -0.19
N GLU A 116 3.73 3.07 -1.24
CA GLU A 116 4.98 3.81 -1.34
C GLU A 116 5.20 4.71 -0.12
N ARG A 117 4.19 5.52 0.21
CA ARG A 117 4.29 6.44 1.33
C ARG A 117 4.36 5.74 2.68
N PHE A 118 3.65 4.62 2.86
CA PHE A 118 3.80 3.78 4.05
C PHE A 118 5.25 3.30 4.23
N TYR A 119 5.89 2.83 3.16
CA TYR A 119 7.26 2.31 3.24
C TYR A 119 8.33 3.39 3.37
N LEU A 120 8.12 4.59 2.83
CA LEU A 120 8.99 5.74 3.11
C LEU A 120 9.03 6.06 4.61
N LEU A 121 7.88 5.92 5.29
CA LEU A 121 7.76 6.21 6.72
C LEU A 121 8.20 5.03 7.61
N TYR A 122 7.80 3.79 7.28
CA TYR A 122 7.95 2.63 8.16
C TYR A 122 8.93 1.57 7.65
N GLY A 123 9.47 1.71 6.44
CA GLY A 123 10.30 0.68 5.81
C GLY A 123 11.55 0.32 6.62
N HIS A 124 12.20 1.32 7.22
CA HIS A 124 13.34 1.10 8.09
C HIS A 124 12.95 0.36 9.39
N LEU A 125 11.79 0.64 9.98
CA LEU A 125 11.28 -0.08 11.16
C LEU A 125 10.93 -1.53 10.80
N LEU A 126 10.36 -1.76 9.62
CA LEU A 126 10.02 -3.10 9.13
C LEU A 126 11.24 -3.98 8.91
N LYS A 127 12.38 -3.40 8.53
CA LYS A 127 13.65 -4.14 8.41
C LYS A 127 14.07 -4.75 9.75
N ASN A 128 13.85 -4.02 10.84
CA ASN A 128 14.19 -4.47 12.19
C ASN A 128 13.05 -5.26 12.86
N ASN A 129 11.81 -5.07 12.41
CA ASN A 129 10.61 -5.66 13.00
C ASN A 129 9.68 -6.22 11.91
N PRO A 130 10.09 -7.29 11.19
CA PRO A 130 9.39 -7.77 10.00
C PRO A 130 7.95 -8.23 10.26
N SER A 131 7.63 -8.66 11.48
CA SER A 131 6.30 -9.10 11.92
C SER A 131 5.34 -7.97 12.30
N LYS A 132 5.79 -6.71 12.24
CA LYS A 132 4.99 -5.53 12.63
C LYS A 132 4.30 -4.84 11.46
N PHE A 133 4.32 -5.41 10.25
CA PHE A 133 3.66 -4.84 9.07
C PHE A 133 2.21 -4.42 9.35
N ALA A 134 1.37 -5.37 9.78
CA ALA A 134 -0.04 -5.10 9.98
C ALA A 134 -0.29 -4.02 11.06
N SER A 135 0.53 -4.01 12.12
CA SER A 135 0.46 -3.01 13.19
C SER A 135 0.83 -1.62 12.69
N TYR A 136 1.95 -1.48 11.98
CA TYR A 136 2.38 -0.20 11.43
C TYR A 136 1.43 0.30 10.36
N PHE A 137 0.97 -0.59 9.48
CA PHE A 137 0.02 -0.23 8.43
C PHE A 137 -1.30 0.28 9.02
N ARG A 138 -1.83 -0.36 10.06
CA ARG A 138 -3.01 0.11 10.79
C ARG A 138 -2.82 1.51 11.38
N SER A 139 -1.69 1.78 12.01
CA SER A 139 -1.38 3.10 12.57
C SER A 139 -1.25 4.16 11.47
N TYR A 140 -0.61 3.81 10.36
CA TYR A 140 -0.45 4.68 9.21
C TYR A 140 -1.77 5.05 8.54
N ILE A 141 -2.56 4.04 8.17
CA ILE A 141 -3.71 4.23 7.29
C ILE A 141 -4.84 5.01 7.97
N LYS A 142 -4.93 4.92 9.30
CA LYS A 142 -5.93 5.65 10.12
C LYS A 142 -5.50 7.08 10.45
N ASN A 143 -4.28 7.50 10.10
CA ASN A 143 -3.74 8.79 10.49
C ASN A 143 -3.66 9.75 9.28
N GLN A 144 -4.58 10.72 9.24
CA GLN A 144 -4.63 11.72 8.17
C GLN A 144 -3.31 12.46 7.99
N LYS A 145 -2.62 12.83 9.08
CA LYS A 145 -1.32 13.52 9.02
C LYS A 145 -0.31 12.67 8.27
N TYR A 146 -0.25 11.37 8.56
CA TYR A 146 0.70 10.47 7.93
C TYR A 146 0.39 10.24 6.45
N ARG A 147 -0.84 10.49 6.00
CA ARG A 147 -1.27 10.40 4.60
C ARG A 147 -1.02 11.69 3.78
N SER A 148 -0.95 12.86 4.40
CA SER A 148 -0.94 14.15 3.68
C SER A 148 0.22 15.11 3.96
N ALA A 149 0.88 15.04 5.12
CA ALA A 149 1.92 16.01 5.47
C ALA A 149 3.25 15.78 4.71
N PRO A 150 4.17 16.75 4.66
CA PRO A 150 5.53 16.49 4.18
C PRO A 150 6.19 15.33 4.95
N ILE A 151 6.92 14.47 4.25
CA ILE A 151 7.45 13.22 4.81
C ILE A 151 8.47 13.50 5.92
N GLU A 152 9.27 14.55 5.77
CA GLU A 152 10.33 14.97 6.69
C GLU A 152 9.76 15.26 8.09
N ASN A 153 8.59 15.90 8.12
CA ASN A 153 7.90 16.27 9.37
C ASN A 153 7.35 15.05 10.12
N ILE A 154 7.03 13.97 9.41
CA ILE A 154 6.46 12.77 10.02
C ILE A 154 7.56 11.78 10.42
N PHE A 155 8.60 11.65 9.60
CA PHE A 155 9.68 10.70 9.82
C PHE A 155 10.34 10.89 11.19
N MET A 156 10.60 12.15 11.58
CA MET A 156 11.14 12.49 12.91
C MET A 156 10.21 12.06 14.06
N GLU A 157 8.89 12.23 13.90
CA GLU A 157 7.91 11.87 14.93
C GLU A 157 7.80 10.36 15.12
N ILE A 158 7.83 9.59 14.02
CA ILE A 158 7.77 8.12 14.07
C ILE A 158 9.02 7.56 14.76
N ASN A 159 10.20 8.10 14.44
CA ASN A 159 11.45 7.68 15.06
C ASN A 159 11.51 7.94 16.57
N LEU A 160 10.97 9.05 17.04
CA LEU A 160 10.95 9.39 18.46
C LEU A 160 10.00 8.49 19.29
N LYS A 161 9.00 7.88 18.66
CA LYS A 161 8.02 6.98 19.33
C LYS A 161 8.38 5.50 19.22
N ALA A 162 9.45 5.17 18.50
CA ALA A 162 9.89 3.79 18.27
C ALA A 162 10.89 3.28 19.33
N TYR A 163 11.29 4.13 20.27
CA TYR A 163 12.09 3.84 21.47
C TYR A 163 11.24 4.05 22.72
#